data_AF-A0A8G1RBN9-F1
#
_entry.id   AF-A0A8G1RBN9-F1
#
_cell.length_a   1.000
_cell.length_b   1.000
_cell.length_c   1.000
_cell.angle_alpha   90.00
_cell.angle_beta   90.00
_cell.angle_gamma   90.00
#
_symmetry.space_group_name_H-M   'P 1'
#
loop_
_entity.id
_entity.type
_entity.pdbx_description
1 polymer ?
#
loop_
_entity_poly.entity_id
_entity_poly.type
_entity_poly.pdbx_seq_one_letter_code
_entity_poly.pdbx_strand_id
1 'polypeptide(L)'
;MTTDMEGYTIRRNNSCLSDEVGCGKTWDDWHACCPHGSYCPGSRYSVANNVCCPSWTDCTADIDPPACANSTWSMYNYTGYFCCSEDQSGFMLKGTDWVGCLDSDSPGNASYSALKLISYVQHQRRHRHLL
;
A
#
# COMPACT_ATOMS: atom_id res chain seq x y z
N MET A 1 14.01 3.82 16.55
CA MET A 1 12.64 3.70 16.02
C MET A 1 12.82 3.47 14.53
N THR A 2 12.48 2.29 14.02
CA THR A 2 12.51 2.02 12.58
C THR A 2 11.37 2.83 11.98
N THR A 3 11.69 4.02 11.47
CA THR A 3 10.72 4.83 10.74
C THR A 3 10.59 4.17 9.37
N ASP A 4 9.58 3.31 9.21
CA ASP A 4 9.22 2.81 7.90
C ASP A 4 8.87 4.03 7.02
N MET A 5 9.66 4.25 5.96
CA MET A 5 9.60 5.44 5.11
C MET A 5 9.74 5.09 3.62
N GLU A 6 10.23 3.88 3.33
CA GLU A 6 10.51 3.38 1.99
C GLU A 6 9.68 2.11 1.73
N GLY A 7 8.89 2.10 0.65
CA GLY A 7 8.01 0.98 0.32
C GLY A 7 6.79 1.38 -0.52
N TYR A 8 5.87 0.45 -0.75
CA TYR A 8 4.66 0.71 -1.52
C TYR A 8 3.60 1.48 -0.72
N THR A 9 2.85 2.34 -1.42
CA THR A 9 1.79 3.17 -0.81
C THR A 9 0.58 2.35 -0.37
N ILE A 10 -0.11 2.82 0.67
CA ILE A 10 -1.47 2.37 0.98
C ILE A 10 -2.48 2.95 -0.01
N ARG A 11 -3.55 2.20 -0.31
CA ARG A 11 -4.74 2.72 -0.99
C ARG A 11 -5.78 3.16 0.02
N ARG A 12 -6.18 4.43 -0.02
CA ARG A 12 -7.27 4.98 0.81
C ARG A 12 -8.45 5.36 -0.06
N ASN A 13 -9.66 5.16 0.45
CA ASN A 13 -10.89 5.64 -0.18
C ASN A 13 -11.19 7.07 0.29
N ASN A 14 -11.53 7.96 -0.64
CA ASN A 14 -11.76 9.41 -0.50
C ASN A 14 -10.52 10.28 -0.25
N SER A 15 -9.73 9.98 0.79
CA SER A 15 -8.59 10.83 1.15
C SER A 15 -7.55 10.09 1.98
N CYS A 16 -6.32 10.58 1.96
CA CYS A 16 -5.31 10.16 2.93
C CYS A 16 -5.68 10.63 4.35
N LEU A 17 -5.15 9.93 5.36
CA LEU A 17 -5.30 10.33 6.76
C LEU A 17 -4.55 11.64 7.03
N SER A 18 -4.88 12.32 8.13
CA SER A 18 -4.27 13.61 8.49
C SER A 18 -2.76 13.53 8.75
N ASP A 19 -2.27 12.35 9.11
CA ASP A 19 -0.86 12.02 9.35
C ASP A 19 -0.21 11.29 8.17
N GLU A 20 -0.87 11.26 7.01
CA GLU A 20 -0.32 10.71 5.77
C GLU A 20 0.02 11.82 4.77
N VAL A 21 0.92 11.52 3.84
CA VAL A 21 1.23 12.36 2.68
C VAL A 21 0.39 11.90 1.50
N GLY A 22 -0.36 12.85 0.91
CA GLY A 22 -1.12 12.60 -0.30
C GLY A 22 -0.23 12.50 -1.54
N CYS A 23 -0.19 11.32 -2.15
CA CYS A 23 0.62 11.05 -3.34
C CYS A 23 -0.19 11.13 -4.65
N GLY A 24 -1.46 11.50 -4.58
CA GLY A 24 -2.35 11.69 -5.72
C GLY A 24 -3.53 10.71 -5.78
N LYS A 25 -4.53 11.07 -6.59
CA LYS A 25 -5.69 10.22 -6.92
C LYS A 25 -5.27 9.17 -7.94
N THR A 26 -5.66 7.92 -7.72
CA THR A 26 -5.29 6.78 -8.57
C THR A 26 -6.38 6.42 -9.56
N TRP A 27 -7.62 6.30 -9.08
CA TRP A 27 -8.82 6.07 -9.90
C TRP A 27 -10.05 6.32 -9.02
N ASP A 28 -11.11 6.90 -9.59
CA ASP A 28 -12.29 7.29 -8.82
C ASP A 28 -11.91 7.95 -7.48
N ASP A 29 -12.56 7.68 -6.36
CA ASP A 29 -12.18 8.27 -5.07
C ASP A 29 -10.97 7.63 -4.38
N TRP A 30 -10.20 6.79 -5.08
CA TRP A 30 -9.01 6.14 -4.50
C TRP A 30 -7.76 6.99 -4.57
N HIS A 31 -6.99 6.96 -3.49
CA HIS A 31 -5.76 7.71 -3.33
C HIS A 31 -4.57 6.80 -2.98
N ALA A 32 -3.40 7.18 -3.47
CA ALA A 32 -2.12 6.69 -2.98
C ALA A 32 -1.67 7.56 -1.80
N CYS A 33 -1.33 6.92 -0.68
CA CYS A 33 -0.91 7.63 0.52
C CYS A 33 0.38 7.03 1.10
N CYS A 34 1.22 7.91 1.65
CA CYS A 34 2.48 7.55 2.30
C CYS A 34 2.48 7.95 3.77
N PRO A 35 3.29 7.30 4.62
CA PRO A 35 3.53 7.77 5.98
C PRO A 35 4.07 9.20 6.01
N HIS A 36 3.81 9.92 7.10
CA HIS A 36 4.41 11.24 7.33
C HIS A 36 5.94 11.20 7.18
N GLY A 37 6.51 12.23 6.53
CA GLY A 37 7.96 12.36 6.34
C GLY A 37 8.52 11.66 5.09
N SER A 38 7.72 10.84 4.41
CA SER A 38 8.08 10.28 3.10
C SER A 38 7.79 11.26 1.95
N TYR A 39 8.41 10.98 0.80
CA TYR A 39 8.16 11.65 -0.46
C TYR A 39 7.53 10.67 -1.46
N CYS A 40 6.71 11.17 -2.40
CA CYS A 40 6.11 10.34 -3.44
C CYS A 40 6.55 10.81 -4.84
N PRO A 41 7.65 10.25 -5.38
CA PRO A 41 8.14 10.57 -6.73
C PRO A 41 7.06 10.57 -7.82
N GLY A 42 6.14 9.60 -7.75
CA GLY A 42 5.03 9.43 -8.69
C GLY A 42 4.04 10.59 -8.79
N SER A 43 4.05 11.51 -7.81
CA SER A 43 3.26 12.75 -7.88
C SER A 43 3.90 13.84 -8.74
N ARG A 44 5.19 13.70 -9.11
CA ARG A 44 5.94 14.68 -9.91
C ARG A 44 6.27 14.20 -11.31
N TYR A 45 6.48 12.90 -11.48
CA TYR A 45 6.83 12.29 -12.75
C TYR A 45 6.35 10.84 -12.81
N SER A 46 6.32 10.27 -14.01
CA SER A 46 5.88 8.89 -14.19
C SER A 46 6.87 7.91 -13.55
N VAL A 47 6.37 7.06 -12.66
CA VAL A 47 7.07 5.93 -12.05
C VAL A 47 6.22 4.68 -12.25
N ALA A 48 6.84 3.49 -12.23
CA ALA A 48 6.14 2.24 -12.51
C ALA A 48 5.01 1.94 -11.52
N ASN A 49 5.20 2.28 -10.24
CA ASN A 49 4.20 2.13 -9.19
C ASN A 49 4.30 3.28 -8.18
N ASN A 50 3.20 3.59 -7.50
CA ASN A 50 3.23 4.56 -6.42
C ASN A 50 4.04 3.99 -5.25
N VAL A 51 5.11 4.68 -4.88
CA VAL A 51 6.02 4.33 -3.78
C VAL A 51 6.25 5.53 -2.86
N CYS A 52 6.55 5.22 -1.61
CA CYS A 52 7.05 6.15 -0.61
C CYS A 52 8.56 6.01 -0.60
N CYS A 53 9.26 7.14 -0.68
CA CYS A 53 10.71 7.19 -0.74
C CYS A 53 11.27 8.17 0.30
N PRO A 54 12.53 7.99 0.74
CA PRO A 54 13.20 8.91 1.64
C PRO A 54 13.54 10.27 0.97
N SER A 55 13.40 10.37 -0.35
CA SER A 55 13.58 11.60 -1.13
C SER A 55 12.68 11.61 -2.37
N TRP A 56 12.73 12.67 -3.17
CA TRP A 56 12.00 12.75 -4.46
C TRP A 56 12.57 11.86 -5.57
N THR A 57 13.63 11.10 -5.31
CA THR A 57 14.19 10.10 -6.23
C THR A 57 13.38 8.81 -6.18
N ASP A 58 13.09 8.23 -7.35
CA ASP A 58 12.44 6.92 -7.45
C ASP A 58 13.29 5.82 -6.79
N CYS A 59 12.76 5.27 -5.70
CA CYS A 59 13.37 4.21 -4.90
C CYS A 59 12.80 2.82 -5.23
N THR A 60 11.99 2.67 -6.28
CA THR A 60 11.29 1.41 -6.57
C THR A 60 12.24 0.21 -6.67
N ALA A 61 13.46 0.41 -7.20
CA ALA A 61 14.47 -0.63 -7.33
C ALA A 61 15.12 -1.06 -6.00
N ASP A 62 15.06 -0.19 -4.98
CA ASP A 62 15.65 -0.43 -3.66
C ASP A 62 14.71 -1.21 -2.71
N ILE A 63 13.41 -1.29 -3.06
CA ILE A 63 12.38 -2.02 -2.30
C ILE A 63 12.46 -3.53 -2.61
N ASP A 64 13.53 -4.18 -2.14
CA ASP A 64 13.76 -5.62 -2.26
C ASP A 64 14.14 -6.25 -0.90
N PRO A 65 13.32 -7.18 -0.34
CA PRO A 65 12.07 -7.69 -0.90
C PRO A 65 10.95 -6.62 -0.93
N PRO A 66 9.94 -6.78 -1.80
CA PRO A 66 8.76 -5.90 -1.81
C PRO A 66 8.15 -5.74 -0.43
N ALA A 67 7.93 -4.49 0.00
CA ALA A 67 7.40 -4.16 1.31
C ALA A 67 6.50 -2.92 1.27
N CYS A 68 5.56 -2.86 2.20
CA CYS A 68 4.78 -1.65 2.44
C CYS A 68 5.64 -0.58 3.10
N ALA A 69 5.36 0.68 2.78
CA ALA A 69 6.06 1.80 3.40
C ALA A 69 5.77 1.96 4.90
N ASN A 70 4.78 1.24 5.43
CA ASN A 70 4.51 1.08 6.84
C ASN A 70 4.33 -0.40 7.13
N SER A 71 5.10 -0.94 8.09
CA SER A 71 5.09 -2.36 8.46
C SER A 71 3.77 -2.82 9.10
N THR A 72 2.89 -1.90 9.50
CA THR A 72 1.53 -2.23 9.97
C THR A 72 0.52 -2.41 8.84
N TRP A 73 0.92 -2.23 7.58
CA TRP A 73 0.03 -2.45 6.44
C TRP A 73 0.21 -3.86 5.86
N SER A 74 -0.87 -4.32 5.24
CA SER A 74 -0.95 -5.60 4.54
C SER A 74 -0.68 -5.43 3.05
N MET A 75 0.15 -6.28 2.46
CA MET A 75 0.60 -6.14 1.07
C MET A 75 -0.13 -7.08 0.11
N TYR A 76 -0.47 -6.55 -1.06
CA TYR A 76 -1.12 -7.24 -2.17
C TYR A 76 -0.39 -6.96 -3.49
N ASN A 77 -0.62 -7.80 -4.50
CA ASN A 77 -0.13 -7.59 -5.87
C ASN A 77 -1.24 -7.95 -6.87
N TYR A 78 -1.29 -7.19 -7.95
CA TYR A 78 -2.12 -7.49 -9.11
C TYR A 78 -1.37 -7.20 -10.41
N THR A 79 -1.25 -5.92 -10.79
CA THR A 79 -0.36 -5.41 -11.86
C THR A 79 0.86 -4.66 -11.29
N GLY A 80 0.86 -4.47 -9.98
CA GLY A 80 1.89 -3.84 -9.17
C GLY A 80 1.56 -4.02 -7.68
N TYR A 81 2.55 -3.83 -6.82
CA TYR A 81 2.36 -3.96 -5.37
C TYR A 81 1.64 -2.73 -4.80
N PHE A 82 0.79 -2.99 -3.80
CA PHE A 82 0.10 -1.96 -3.04
C PHE A 82 -0.26 -2.46 -1.65
N CYS A 83 -0.62 -1.53 -0.77
CA CYS A 83 -0.89 -1.83 0.62
C CYS A 83 -2.32 -1.46 1.02
N CYS A 84 -2.84 -2.16 2.02
CA CYS A 84 -4.10 -1.89 2.71
C CYS A 84 -3.89 -1.86 4.23
N SER A 85 -4.82 -1.27 4.96
CA SER A 85 -4.85 -1.36 6.43
C SER A 85 -4.99 -2.83 6.85
N GLU A 86 -4.55 -3.17 8.07
CA GLU A 86 -4.55 -4.56 8.55
C GLU A 86 -5.95 -5.20 8.62
N ASP A 87 -6.98 -4.39 8.77
CA ASP A 87 -8.40 -4.76 8.86
C ASP A 87 -9.12 -4.73 7.51
N GLN A 88 -8.41 -4.42 6.44
CA GLN A 88 -8.95 -4.30 5.09
C GLN A 88 -8.43 -5.39 4.16
N SER A 89 -9.24 -5.71 3.15
CA SER A 89 -8.87 -6.64 2.08
C SER A 89 -8.59 -5.92 0.77
N GLY A 90 -7.44 -6.20 0.17
CA GLY A 90 -7.13 -5.72 -1.17
C GLY A 90 -8.07 -6.32 -2.23
N PHE A 91 -8.48 -5.50 -3.20
CA PHE A 91 -9.27 -5.93 -4.35
C PHE A 91 -8.74 -5.35 -5.65
N MET A 92 -9.15 -5.98 -6.76
CA MET A 92 -9.05 -5.42 -8.10
C MET A 92 -10.44 -5.17 -8.69
N LEU A 93 -10.56 -4.15 -9.54
CA LEU A 93 -11.74 -3.94 -10.38
C LEU A 93 -11.62 -4.78 -11.66
N LYS A 94 -12.59 -5.67 -11.88
CA LYS A 94 -12.63 -6.59 -13.03
C LYS A 94 -12.56 -5.82 -14.35
N GLY A 95 -11.69 -6.29 -15.26
CA GLY A 95 -11.50 -5.68 -16.57
C GLY A 95 -10.59 -4.44 -16.58
N THR A 96 -9.96 -4.10 -15.46
CA THR A 96 -9.01 -2.97 -15.33
C THR A 96 -7.74 -3.41 -14.61
N ASP A 97 -6.79 -2.49 -14.46
CA ASP A 97 -5.62 -2.58 -13.59
C ASP A 97 -5.80 -1.86 -12.24
N TRP A 98 -7.03 -1.40 -11.94
CA TRP A 98 -7.33 -0.61 -10.76
C TRP A 98 -7.49 -1.47 -9.50
N VAL A 99 -6.99 -0.95 -8.39
CA VAL A 99 -6.93 -1.65 -7.09
C VAL A 99 -7.38 -0.75 -5.96
N GLY A 100 -7.92 -1.34 -4.89
CA GLY A 100 -8.28 -0.64 -3.67
C GLY A 100 -8.34 -1.58 -2.47
N CYS A 101 -8.85 -1.06 -1.34
CA CYS A 101 -8.93 -1.76 -0.06
C CYS A 101 -10.37 -1.73 0.46
N LEU A 102 -11.01 -2.89 0.63
CA LEU A 102 -12.37 -2.98 1.18
C LEU A 102 -12.30 -3.19 2.69
N ASP A 103 -13.14 -2.46 3.41
CA ASP A 103 -13.43 -2.77 4.81
C ASP A 103 -14.04 -4.17 4.92
N SER A 104 -13.77 -4.85 6.03
CA SER A 104 -14.25 -6.21 6.30
C SER A 104 -15.77 -6.34 6.25
N ASP A 105 -16.49 -5.28 6.62
CA ASP A 105 -17.97 -5.22 6.59
C ASP A 105 -18.52 -4.66 5.26
N SER A 106 -17.65 -4.32 4.31
CA SER A 106 -18.11 -3.83 3.02
C SER A 106 -18.83 -4.95 2.26
N PRO A 107 -20.04 -4.73 1.72
CA PRO A 107 -20.79 -5.78 1.01
C PRO A 107 -20.07 -6.27 -0.26
N GLY A 108 -18.95 -5.63 -0.63
CA GLY A 108 -18.27 -5.83 -1.90
C GLY A 108 -19.12 -5.33 -3.06
N ASN A 109 -18.52 -5.29 -4.24
CA ASN A 109 -19.23 -5.04 -5.49
C ASN A 109 -18.98 -6.23 -6.40
N ALA A 110 -19.99 -6.68 -7.16
CA ALA A 110 -19.81 -7.77 -8.13
C ALA A 110 -18.74 -7.47 -9.19
N SER A 111 -18.45 -6.19 -9.42
CA SER A 111 -17.36 -5.72 -10.28
C SER A 111 -15.97 -5.87 -9.64
N TYR A 112 -15.87 -6.11 -8.33
CA TYR A 112 -14.60 -6.29 -7.63
C TYR A 112 -14.27 -7.78 -7.46
N SER A 113 -12.98 -8.09 -7.44
CA SER A 113 -12.46 -9.41 -7.03
C SER A 113 -11.47 -9.22 -5.88
N ALA A 114 -11.67 -9.95 -4.79
CA ALA A 114 -10.71 -9.97 -3.69
C ALA A 114 -9.37 -10.56 -4.16
N LEU A 115 -8.27 -9.97 -3.71
CA LEU A 115 -6.92 -10.44 -3.99
C LEU A 115 -6.38 -11.29 -2.86
N LYS A 116 -5.45 -12.17 -3.20
CA LYS A 116 -4.71 -12.95 -2.21
C LYS A 116 -3.71 -12.05 -1.50
N LEU A 117 -3.74 -12.07 -0.17
CA LEU A 117 -2.74 -11.42 0.67
C LEU A 117 -1.35 -12.06 0.45
N ILE A 118 -0.33 -11.22 0.28
CA ILE A 118 1.06 -11.65 0.06
C ILE A 118 1.83 -11.70 1.38
N SER A 119 1.75 -10.63 2.17
CA SER A 119 2.40 -10.57 3.48
C SER A 119 1.54 -9.80 4.48
N TYR A 120 1.53 -10.30 5.72
CA TYR A 120 0.96 -9.65 6.89
C TYR A 120 1.99 -8.71 7.54
N VAL A 121 1.49 -7.84 8.43
CA VAL A 121 2.24 -7.11 9.46
C VAL A 121 3.34 -8.01 10.04
N GLN A 122 4.61 -7.61 9.93
CA GLN A 122 5.66 -8.22 10.75
C GLN A 122 5.53 -7.70 12.19
N HIS A 123 4.49 -8.14 12.91
CA HIS A 123 4.72 -8.34 14.33
C HIS A 123 5.81 -9.40 14.38
N GLN A 124 6.99 -9.00 14.86
CA GLN A 124 8.08 -9.91 15.17
C GLN A 124 7.47 -11.22 15.65
N ARG A 125 7.48 -12.25 14.79
CA ARG A 125 7.39 -13.61 15.26
C ARG A 125 8.66 -13.77 16.07
N ARG A 126 8.61 -13.39 17.36
CA ARG A 126 9.39 -14.07 18.36
C ARG A 126 8.90 -15.50 18.28
N HIS A 127 9.53 -16.27 17.39
CA HIS A 127 9.65 -17.69 17.56
C HIS A 127 10.24 -17.85 18.96
N ARG A 128 9.39 -18.12 19.94
CA ARG A 128 9.78 -18.95 21.07
C ARG A 128 10.23 -20.26 20.46
N HIS A 129 11.51 -20.35 20.15
CA HIS A 129 12.18 -21.64 20.18
C HIS A 129 12.19 -22.05 21.65
N LEU A 130 11.23 -22.90 22.01
CA LEU A 130 11.36 -23.76 23.18
C LEU A 130 12.54 -24.68 22.88
N LEU A 131 13.64 -24.46 23.60
CA LEU A 131 14.63 -25.47 23.94
C LEU A 131 14.61 -25.59 25.46
#